data_AF-A0A842N3X3-F1
#
_entry.id   AF-A0A842N3X3-F1
#
_cell.length_a   1.000
_cell.length_b   1.000
_cell.length_c   1.000
_cell.angle_alpha   90.00
_cell.angle_beta   90.00
_cell.angle_gamma   90.00
#
_symmetry.space_group_name_H-M   'P 1'
#
loop_
_entity.id
_entity.type
_entity.pdbx_description
1 polymer ?
#
loop_
_entity_poly.entity_id
_entity_poly.type
_entity_poly.pdbx_seq_one_letter_code
_entity_poly.pdbx_strand_id
1 'polypeptide(L)'
;MFLTIYLILLLIEKRKKKIIIPFIIIIVLTILLSAVKLAPMMEYTQDHNRNSANVVQDYNSFPRVLESLIDTDQKMTSQHNVREESYEGHNRMWWEYGMYIGLIPLAIFLLGFGFIFRKQWKLYILSIIFLFISMEQAAPINFHYLTKFLPIYNTLDSALRYKVIFIFMAAIIVGITAEKIYQFLSQNVKIKHLKLIFIIIILIVIMDLISVNGTIFEDVFIMSPKNVSENPYFTQTVHEIFPDSTSDHITARKSNHLEYVMKNTGSVNCYDVLPITNYAKSNFSKSYKGEVYLKNKTNIKIVNKTVIRNETYSVKVLFWSPNKIITEVNTSINNSLLINQNHMKGWRVFGTKDKVAKSNKGLISTEVSPENKLVIFYYMPLSFIWSSIITIISFLIMIIIYRRIRKIY
;
A
#
# COMPACT_ATOMS: atom_id res chain seq x y z
N MET A 1 4.76 -8.27 -13.86
CA MET A 1 3.87 -8.28 -15.06
C MET A 1 4.43 -7.45 -16.21
N PHE A 2 4.62 -6.14 -16.04
CA PHE A 2 5.15 -5.24 -17.09
C PHE A 2 6.38 -5.77 -17.82
N LEU A 3 7.46 -6.06 -17.08
CA LEU A 3 8.71 -6.55 -17.68
C LEU A 3 8.51 -7.89 -18.40
N THR A 4 7.66 -8.77 -17.88
CA THR A 4 7.37 -10.09 -18.48
C THR A 4 6.69 -9.93 -19.83
N ILE A 5 5.67 -9.08 -19.93
CA ILE A 5 4.99 -8.79 -21.20
C ILE A 5 5.97 -8.13 -22.17
N TYR A 6 6.75 -7.15 -21.70
CA TYR A 6 7.77 -6.51 -22.53
C TYR A 6 8.80 -7.50 -23.08
N LEU A 7 9.26 -8.45 -22.27
CA LEU A 7 10.16 -9.52 -22.70
C LEU A 7 9.54 -10.35 -23.82
N ILE A 8 8.28 -10.77 -23.67
CA ILE A 8 7.58 -11.57 -24.70
C ILE A 8 7.58 -10.80 -26.03
N LEU A 9 7.23 -9.52 -26.00
CA LEU A 9 7.24 -8.66 -27.19
C LEU A 9 8.65 -8.49 -27.78
N LEU A 10 9.67 -8.36 -26.94
CA LEU A 10 11.07 -8.31 -27.37
C LEU A 10 11.54 -9.63 -28.00
N LEU A 11 11.13 -10.77 -27.46
CA LEU A 11 11.46 -12.08 -28.00
C LEU A 11 10.81 -12.29 -29.37
N ILE A 12 9.56 -11.83 -29.55
CA ILE A 12 8.88 -11.85 -30.85
C ILE A 12 9.64 -11.00 -31.87
N GLU A 13 10.05 -9.78 -31.51
CA GLU A 13 10.74 -8.86 -32.41
C GLU A 13 12.16 -9.33 -32.78
N LYS A 14 12.97 -9.66 -31.77
CA LYS A 14 14.39 -9.94 -31.97
C LYS A 14 14.68 -11.39 -32.30
N ARG A 15 13.77 -12.32 -31.96
CA ARG A 15 13.95 -13.78 -32.06
C ARG A 15 15.25 -14.28 -31.41
N LYS A 16 15.79 -13.54 -30.43
CA LYS A 16 17.06 -13.81 -29.77
C LYS A 16 16.83 -14.29 -28.34
N LYS A 17 17.08 -15.58 -28.08
CA LYS A 17 17.00 -16.17 -26.73
C LYS A 17 17.99 -15.56 -25.74
N LYS A 18 19.08 -14.92 -26.21
CA LYS A 18 20.07 -14.24 -25.36
C LYS A 18 19.47 -13.15 -24.45
N ILE A 19 18.30 -12.61 -24.78
CA ILE A 19 17.60 -11.58 -23.99
C ILE A 19 17.00 -12.16 -22.70
N ILE A 20 16.75 -13.47 -22.66
CA ILE A 20 16.14 -14.15 -21.51
C ILE A 20 17.07 -14.09 -20.28
N ILE A 21 18.38 -14.22 -20.47
CA ILE A 21 19.35 -14.25 -19.36
C ILE A 21 19.36 -12.92 -18.59
N PRO A 22 19.57 -11.75 -19.22
CA PRO A 22 19.46 -10.46 -18.52
C PRO A 22 18.11 -10.27 -17.84
N PHE A 23 17.02 -10.72 -18.46
CA PHE A 23 15.70 -10.63 -17.85
C PHE A 23 15.57 -11.46 -16.58
N ILE A 24 16.00 -12.73 -16.60
CA ILE A 24 16.01 -13.58 -15.41
C ILE A 24 16.86 -12.95 -14.31
N ILE A 25 18.03 -12.41 -14.66
CA ILE A 25 18.90 -11.70 -13.70
C ILE A 25 18.15 -10.50 -13.08
N ILE A 26 17.47 -9.67 -13.88
CA ILE A 26 16.70 -8.53 -13.39
C ILE A 26 15.58 -8.99 -12.45
N ILE A 27 14.84 -10.04 -12.80
CA ILE A 27 13.77 -10.58 -11.95
C ILE A 27 14.32 -11.13 -10.63
N VAL A 28 15.38 -11.94 -10.69
CA VAL A 28 16.03 -12.51 -9.50
C VAL A 28 16.55 -11.38 -8.60
N LEU A 29 17.28 -10.41 -9.14
CA LEU A 29 17.76 -9.27 -8.37
C LEU A 29 16.62 -8.46 -7.78
N THR A 30 15.53 -8.24 -8.52
CA THR A 30 14.35 -7.52 -7.99
C THR A 30 13.73 -8.27 -6.82
N ILE A 31 13.55 -9.59 -6.91
CA ILE A 31 13.02 -10.41 -5.82
C ILE A 31 13.95 -10.36 -4.60
N LEU A 32 15.24 -10.54 -4.81
CA LEU A 32 16.23 -10.57 -3.74
C LEU A 32 16.39 -9.21 -3.04
N LEU A 33 16.43 -8.11 -3.80
CA LEU A 33 16.51 -6.75 -3.25
C LEU A 33 15.21 -6.31 -2.57
N SER A 34 14.07 -6.83 -3.01
CA SER A 34 12.77 -6.56 -2.38
C SER A 34 12.42 -7.53 -1.26
N ALA A 35 13.25 -8.54 -0.99
CA ALA A 35 12.96 -9.62 -0.04
C ALA A 35 12.59 -9.07 1.35
N VAL A 36 13.29 -8.04 1.83
CA VAL A 36 13.02 -7.38 3.13
C VAL A 36 11.55 -7.01 3.34
N LYS A 37 10.86 -6.62 2.27
CA LYS A 37 9.42 -6.30 2.27
C LYS A 37 8.58 -7.49 1.80
N LEU A 38 9.02 -8.18 0.75
CA LEU A 38 8.24 -9.23 0.11
C LEU A 38 7.98 -10.41 1.03
N ALA A 39 9.00 -10.89 1.76
CA ALA A 39 8.84 -12.08 2.60
C ALA A 39 7.91 -11.86 3.82
N PRO A 40 8.04 -10.78 4.61
CA PRO A 40 7.07 -10.51 5.69
C PRO A 40 5.66 -10.28 5.16
N MET A 41 5.51 -9.63 4.01
CA MET A 41 4.21 -9.43 3.38
C MET A 41 3.60 -10.77 2.94
N MET A 42 4.39 -11.67 2.36
CA MET A 42 3.92 -13.01 1.99
C MET A 42 3.47 -13.80 3.21
N GLU A 43 4.27 -13.84 4.29
CA GLU A 43 3.89 -14.47 5.56
C GLU A 43 2.56 -13.90 6.07
N TYR A 44 2.43 -12.57 6.09
CA TYR A 44 1.21 -11.90 6.54
C TYR A 44 -0.02 -12.23 5.70
N THR A 45 0.10 -12.21 4.37
CA THR A 45 -1.01 -12.52 3.44
C THR A 45 -1.38 -14.00 3.40
N GLN A 46 -0.44 -14.90 3.73
CA GLN A 46 -0.74 -16.32 3.90
C GLN A 46 -1.62 -16.55 5.13
N ASP A 47 -1.33 -15.84 6.22
CA ASP A 47 -2.12 -15.91 7.45
C ASP A 47 -3.49 -15.19 7.30
N HIS A 48 -3.55 -14.16 6.44
CA HIS A 48 -4.73 -13.31 6.25
C HIS A 48 -5.07 -13.17 4.76
N ASN A 49 -5.55 -14.25 4.16
CA ASN A 49 -5.87 -14.24 2.74
C ASN A 49 -7.00 -13.24 2.47
N ARG A 50 -6.74 -12.26 1.59
CA ARG A 50 -7.77 -11.37 1.08
C ARG A 50 -8.67 -12.19 0.15
N ASN A 51 -9.86 -12.56 0.60
CA ASN A 51 -10.85 -13.19 -0.26
C ASN A 51 -11.24 -12.20 -1.37
N SER A 52 -10.62 -12.35 -2.54
CA SER A 52 -10.85 -11.48 -3.70
C SER A 52 -12.27 -11.60 -4.27
N ALA A 53 -13.04 -12.60 -3.84
CA ALA A 53 -14.41 -12.83 -4.29
C ALA A 53 -15.38 -11.72 -3.89
N ASN A 54 -15.08 -10.97 -2.83
CA ASN A 54 -15.91 -9.83 -2.37
C ASN A 54 -15.37 -8.48 -2.85
N VAL A 55 -14.36 -8.49 -3.72
CA VAL A 55 -13.87 -7.25 -4.32
C VAL A 55 -14.92 -6.78 -5.30
N VAL A 56 -15.54 -5.66 -4.94
CA VAL A 56 -16.47 -4.97 -5.80
C VAL A 56 -15.73 -4.64 -7.09
N GLN A 57 -16.19 -5.24 -8.19
CA GLN A 57 -15.59 -5.01 -9.50
C GLN A 57 -15.96 -3.61 -9.95
N ASP A 58 -14.97 -2.85 -10.41
CA ASP A 58 -15.21 -1.52 -10.93
C ASP A 58 -15.53 -1.59 -12.41
N TYR A 59 -16.43 -0.72 -12.83
CA TYR A 59 -16.73 -0.52 -14.23
C TYR A 59 -16.13 0.80 -14.72
N ASN A 60 -14.93 0.75 -15.26
CA ASN A 60 -14.25 1.95 -15.76
C ASN A 60 -14.36 2.04 -17.29
N SER A 61 -15.48 2.59 -17.75
CA SER A 61 -15.84 2.70 -19.18
C SER A 61 -14.83 3.51 -20.00
N PHE A 62 -14.83 3.33 -21.32
CA PHE A 62 -13.95 4.09 -22.21
C PHE A 62 -14.15 5.62 -22.12
N PRO A 63 -15.39 6.15 -22.12
CA PRO A 63 -15.61 7.58 -21.88
C PRO A 63 -15.02 8.05 -20.55
N ARG A 64 -15.17 7.26 -19.47
CA ARG A 64 -14.62 7.61 -18.16
C ARG A 64 -13.11 7.56 -18.11
N VAL A 65 -12.50 6.60 -18.81
CA VAL A 65 -11.04 6.59 -19.02
C VAL A 65 -10.61 7.86 -19.74
N LEU A 66 -11.27 8.22 -20.84
CA LEU A 66 -10.92 9.42 -21.59
C LEU A 66 -11.05 10.67 -20.72
N GLU A 67 -12.16 10.81 -20.01
CA GLU A 67 -12.40 11.87 -19.03
C GLU A 67 -11.30 11.91 -17.97
N SER A 68 -10.92 10.75 -17.40
CA SER A 68 -9.84 10.70 -16.39
C SER A 68 -8.49 11.17 -16.91
N LEU A 69 -8.27 11.14 -18.24
CA LEU A 69 -7.03 11.56 -18.89
C LEU A 69 -7.02 13.04 -19.29
N ILE A 70 -8.18 13.65 -19.55
CA ILE A 70 -8.27 15.00 -20.14
C ILE A 70 -9.06 16.01 -19.30
N ASP A 71 -9.85 15.57 -18.33
CA ASP A 71 -10.64 16.48 -17.51
C ASP A 71 -9.72 17.22 -16.53
N THR A 72 -9.80 18.55 -16.55
CA THR A 72 -9.03 19.40 -15.64
C THR A 72 -9.58 19.40 -14.22
N ASP A 73 -10.84 19.00 -14.00
CA ASP A 73 -11.43 18.92 -12.66
C ASP A 73 -11.05 17.59 -11.96
N GLN A 74 -9.80 17.50 -11.52
CA GLN A 74 -9.26 16.35 -10.77
C GLN A 74 -9.41 16.50 -9.25
N LYS A 75 -10.19 17.48 -8.78
CA LYS A 75 -10.35 17.80 -7.36
C LYS A 75 -10.99 16.66 -6.57
N MET A 76 -10.67 16.59 -5.28
CA MET A 76 -11.32 15.63 -4.37
C MET A 76 -12.78 16.01 -4.10
N THR A 77 -13.12 17.29 -4.26
CA THR A 77 -14.48 17.83 -4.14
C THR A 77 -15.15 18.04 -5.50
N SER A 78 -14.58 17.51 -6.59
CA SER A 78 -15.15 17.71 -7.93
C SER A 78 -16.61 17.23 -7.99
N GLN A 79 -17.39 17.82 -8.90
CA GLN A 79 -18.81 17.45 -9.09
C GLN A 79 -18.99 15.96 -9.42
N HIS A 80 -17.93 15.32 -9.92
CA HIS A 80 -17.87 13.86 -10.14
C HIS A 80 -18.17 13.09 -8.86
N ASN A 81 -17.65 13.52 -7.72
CA ASN A 81 -17.87 12.83 -6.44
C ASN A 81 -19.30 13.00 -5.91
N VAL A 82 -20.03 14.03 -6.35
CA VAL A 82 -21.44 14.27 -5.97
C VAL A 82 -22.39 13.47 -6.88
N ARG A 83 -22.00 13.25 -8.15
CA ARG A 83 -22.80 12.47 -9.11
C ARG A 83 -22.56 10.96 -9.03
N GLU A 84 -21.46 10.51 -8.40
CA GLU A 84 -21.05 9.10 -8.36
C GLU A 84 -22.01 8.17 -7.60
N GLU A 85 -22.88 8.67 -6.71
CA GLU A 85 -23.95 7.84 -6.11
C GLU A 85 -25.05 7.43 -7.13
N SER A 86 -25.04 8.01 -8.34
CA SER A 86 -26.10 7.80 -9.34
C SER A 86 -25.66 7.08 -10.62
N TYR A 87 -24.37 6.73 -10.78
CA TYR A 87 -23.89 6.01 -11.96
C TYR A 87 -23.65 4.53 -11.67
N GLU A 88 -24.51 3.67 -12.24
CA GLU A 88 -24.47 2.22 -12.15
C GLU A 88 -23.04 1.67 -12.38
N GLY A 89 -22.48 1.01 -11.35
CA GLY A 89 -21.21 0.27 -11.44
C GLY A 89 -19.94 0.98 -10.95
N HIS A 90 -20.04 2.20 -10.43
CA HIS A 90 -18.89 2.92 -9.85
C HIS A 90 -18.91 2.78 -8.33
N ASN A 91 -17.85 2.22 -7.76
CA ASN A 91 -17.76 1.95 -6.33
C ASN A 91 -16.60 2.68 -5.65
N ARG A 92 -15.78 3.37 -6.43
CA ARG A 92 -14.69 4.22 -5.96
C ARG A 92 -15.00 5.66 -6.28
N MET A 93 -14.18 6.54 -5.72
CA MET A 93 -14.32 7.97 -5.93
C MET A 93 -13.41 8.44 -7.05
N TRP A 94 -13.67 9.64 -7.54
CA TRP A 94 -12.93 10.22 -8.66
C TRP A 94 -11.42 10.18 -8.48
N TRP A 95 -10.88 10.39 -7.28
CA TRP A 95 -9.43 10.34 -7.04
C TRP A 95 -8.79 8.96 -7.29
N GLU A 96 -9.57 7.88 -7.33
CA GLU A 96 -9.06 6.56 -7.73
C GLU A 96 -9.06 6.37 -9.25
N TYR A 97 -9.93 7.10 -9.97
CA TYR A 97 -10.02 7.05 -11.42
C TYR A 97 -9.15 8.10 -12.11
N GLY A 98 -9.05 9.30 -11.52
CA GLY A 98 -8.44 10.51 -12.06
C GLY A 98 -6.94 10.37 -12.31
N MET A 99 -6.53 10.71 -13.54
CA MET A 99 -5.20 10.41 -14.07
C MET A 99 -4.82 11.34 -15.22
N TYR A 100 -4.93 12.64 -14.96
CA TYR A 100 -4.76 13.68 -15.95
C TYR A 100 -3.40 13.63 -16.67
N ILE A 101 -3.44 13.64 -18.00
CA ILE A 101 -2.28 13.78 -18.89
C ILE A 101 -2.36 15.03 -19.76
N GLY A 102 -3.57 15.59 -19.94
CA GLY A 102 -3.82 16.75 -20.79
C GLY A 102 -4.06 16.42 -22.27
N LEU A 103 -4.74 17.34 -22.97
CA LEU A 103 -5.12 17.16 -24.37
C LEU A 103 -3.92 17.16 -25.33
N ILE A 104 -2.91 18.02 -25.07
CA ILE A 104 -1.72 18.12 -25.93
C ILE A 104 -0.89 16.84 -25.86
N PRO A 105 -0.50 16.30 -24.68
CA PRO A 105 0.21 15.03 -24.63
C PRO A 105 -0.59 13.87 -25.21
N LEU A 106 -1.92 13.82 -25.00
CA LEU A 106 -2.77 12.81 -25.62
C LEU A 106 -2.75 12.91 -27.16
N ALA A 107 -2.86 14.10 -27.73
CA ALA A 107 -2.79 14.31 -29.18
C ALA A 107 -1.42 13.86 -29.74
N ILE A 108 -0.32 14.22 -29.07
CA ILE A 108 1.03 13.78 -29.47
C ILE A 108 1.16 12.26 -29.37
N PHE A 109 0.62 11.64 -28.31
CA PHE A 109 0.61 10.18 -28.16
C PHE A 109 -0.10 9.49 -29.35
N LEU A 110 -1.25 10.02 -29.76
CA LEU A 110 -2.02 9.50 -30.89
C LEU A 110 -1.30 9.72 -32.22
N LEU A 111 -0.72 10.89 -32.46
CA LEU A 111 0.08 11.17 -33.65
C LEU A 111 1.27 10.20 -33.79
N GLY A 112 1.84 9.74 -32.68
CA GLY A 112 2.95 8.80 -32.68
C GLY A 112 2.62 7.46 -33.35
N PHE A 113 1.35 7.10 -33.50
CA PHE A 113 0.96 5.93 -34.29
C PHE A 113 1.42 6.05 -35.75
N GLY A 114 1.35 7.26 -36.33
CA GLY A 114 1.84 7.52 -37.69
C GLY A 114 3.36 7.60 -37.78
N PHE A 115 4.02 8.21 -36.79
CA PHE A 115 5.46 8.52 -36.86
C PHE A 115 6.35 7.37 -36.39
N ILE A 116 6.00 6.70 -35.29
CA ILE A 116 6.94 5.82 -34.57
C ILE A 116 6.41 4.41 -34.34
N PHE A 117 5.15 4.10 -34.62
CA PHE A 117 4.55 2.79 -34.36
C PHE A 117 5.39 1.63 -34.90
N ARG A 118 5.83 1.69 -36.16
CA ARG A 118 6.63 0.60 -36.75
C ARG A 118 7.91 0.27 -35.96
N LYS A 119 8.52 1.28 -35.34
CA LYS A 119 9.76 1.13 -34.55
C LYS A 119 9.48 0.87 -33.07
N GLN A 120 8.38 1.39 -32.53
CA GLN A 120 8.05 1.39 -31.10
C GLN A 120 6.74 0.65 -30.77
N TRP A 121 6.27 -0.24 -31.64
CA TRP A 121 4.98 -0.94 -31.51
C TRP A 121 4.82 -1.65 -30.16
N LYS A 122 5.91 -2.16 -29.58
CA LYS A 122 5.91 -2.84 -28.28
C LYS A 122 5.45 -1.91 -27.14
N LEU A 123 5.87 -0.64 -27.17
CA LEU A 123 5.47 0.36 -26.16
C LEU A 123 3.97 0.67 -26.31
N TYR A 124 3.48 0.79 -27.54
CA TYR A 124 2.05 0.98 -27.81
C TYR A 124 1.21 -0.20 -27.32
N ILE A 125 1.60 -1.43 -27.67
CA ILE A 125 0.89 -2.63 -27.22
C ILE A 125 0.89 -2.72 -25.69
N LEU A 126 2.02 -2.45 -25.04
CA LEU A 126 2.06 -2.40 -23.57
C LEU A 126 1.12 -1.33 -23.02
N SER A 127 1.20 -0.10 -23.53
CA SER A 127 0.33 1.00 -23.13
C SER A 127 -1.14 0.58 -23.21
N ILE A 128 -1.57 0.05 -24.34
CA ILE A 128 -2.95 -0.40 -24.58
C ILE A 128 -3.34 -1.55 -23.64
N ILE A 129 -2.48 -2.55 -23.44
CA ILE A 129 -2.76 -3.66 -22.52
C ILE A 129 -2.99 -3.12 -21.10
N PHE A 130 -2.12 -2.24 -20.61
CA PHE A 130 -2.25 -1.69 -19.26
C PHE A 130 -3.46 -0.75 -19.11
N LEU A 131 -3.82 -0.03 -20.18
CA LEU A 131 -5.07 0.72 -20.25
C LEU A 131 -6.28 -0.22 -20.14
N PHE A 132 -6.30 -1.31 -20.89
CA PHE A 132 -7.40 -2.27 -20.86
C PHE A 132 -7.49 -3.03 -19.54
N ILE A 133 -6.36 -3.38 -18.92
CA ILE A 133 -6.38 -3.95 -17.57
C ILE A 133 -7.06 -2.96 -16.62
N SER A 134 -6.78 -1.66 -16.73
CA SER A 134 -7.38 -0.64 -15.85
C SER A 134 -8.87 -0.35 -16.10
N MET A 135 -9.42 -0.85 -17.21
CA MET A 135 -10.85 -0.73 -17.53
C MET A 135 -11.69 -1.88 -16.92
N GLU A 136 -11.04 -2.91 -16.37
CA GLU A 136 -11.69 -4.08 -15.76
C GLU A 136 -12.75 -4.72 -16.67
N GLN A 137 -14.01 -4.79 -16.20
CA GLN A 137 -15.13 -5.38 -16.93
C GLN A 137 -15.55 -4.56 -18.15
N ALA A 138 -15.20 -3.27 -18.20
CA ALA A 138 -15.58 -2.40 -19.31
C ALA A 138 -14.64 -2.55 -20.53
N ALA A 139 -13.52 -3.24 -20.38
CA ALA A 139 -12.63 -3.55 -21.48
C ALA A 139 -13.27 -4.55 -22.45
N PRO A 140 -13.04 -4.45 -23.77
CA PRO A 140 -13.47 -5.48 -24.73
C PRO A 140 -12.93 -6.89 -24.39
N ILE A 141 -11.76 -6.93 -23.75
CA ILE A 141 -11.15 -8.15 -23.19
C ILE A 141 -10.77 -7.84 -21.76
N ASN A 142 -11.36 -8.55 -20.79
CA ASN A 142 -11.08 -8.37 -19.37
C ASN A 142 -9.72 -8.97 -18.99
N PHE A 143 -8.64 -8.27 -19.33
CA PHE A 143 -7.28 -8.67 -18.95
C PHE A 143 -7.06 -8.66 -17.44
N HIS A 144 -7.83 -7.87 -16.68
CA HIS A 144 -7.74 -7.89 -15.22
C HIS A 144 -8.14 -9.25 -14.64
N TYR A 145 -9.21 -9.86 -15.15
CA TYR A 145 -9.63 -11.20 -14.76
C TYR A 145 -8.50 -12.22 -14.97
N LEU A 146 -7.74 -12.11 -16.06
CA LEU A 146 -6.58 -12.98 -16.30
C LEU A 146 -5.50 -12.83 -15.24
N THR A 147 -5.30 -11.63 -14.70
CA THR A 147 -4.33 -11.40 -13.61
C THR A 147 -4.71 -12.13 -12.32
N LYS A 148 -6.00 -12.49 -12.12
CA LYS A 148 -6.45 -13.23 -10.93
C LYS A 148 -6.05 -14.71 -10.95
N PHE A 149 -5.66 -15.26 -12.10
CA PHE A 149 -5.09 -16.61 -12.17
C PHE A 149 -3.60 -16.65 -11.82
N LEU A 150 -2.93 -15.48 -11.75
CA LEU A 150 -1.52 -15.42 -11.38
C LEU A 150 -1.39 -15.36 -9.85
N PRO A 151 -0.46 -16.15 -9.27
CA PRO A 151 -0.18 -16.06 -7.84
C PRO A 151 0.27 -14.63 -7.50
N ILE A 152 -0.05 -14.16 -6.29
CA ILE A 152 0.20 -12.80 -5.78
C ILE A 152 -0.77 -11.77 -6.37
N TYR A 153 -0.99 -11.76 -7.69
CA TYR A 153 -1.86 -10.78 -8.35
C TYR A 153 -3.35 -10.98 -8.05
N ASN A 154 -3.76 -12.19 -7.66
CA ASN A 154 -5.11 -12.48 -7.18
C ASN A 154 -5.51 -11.65 -5.94
N THR A 155 -4.54 -11.15 -5.16
CA THR A 155 -4.78 -10.29 -4.00
C THR A 155 -4.86 -8.79 -4.33
N LEU A 156 -4.55 -8.39 -5.56
CA LEU A 156 -4.64 -7.00 -6.00
C LEU A 156 -6.10 -6.63 -6.25
N ASP A 157 -6.54 -5.60 -5.56
CA ASP A 157 -7.95 -5.21 -5.45
C ASP A 157 -8.43 -4.25 -6.52
N SER A 158 -7.53 -3.43 -7.07
CA SER A 158 -7.88 -2.32 -7.94
C SER A 158 -7.08 -2.41 -9.22
N ALA A 159 -7.75 -2.59 -10.35
CA ALA A 159 -7.07 -2.54 -11.62
C ALA A 159 -6.76 -1.11 -12.08
N LEU A 160 -7.40 -0.10 -11.49
CA LEU A 160 -7.13 1.32 -11.78
C LEU A 160 -5.65 1.68 -11.58
N ARG A 161 -4.97 1.01 -10.63
CA ARG A 161 -3.53 1.19 -10.38
C ARG A 161 -2.65 0.87 -11.58
N TYR A 162 -3.13 0.08 -12.53
CA TYR A 162 -2.42 -0.23 -13.77
C TYR A 162 -2.35 0.96 -14.73
N LYS A 163 -3.21 1.99 -14.57
CA LYS A 163 -3.12 3.23 -15.35
C LYS A 163 -1.78 3.96 -15.14
N VAL A 164 -1.13 3.83 -13.97
CA VAL A 164 0.22 4.40 -13.74
C VAL A 164 1.22 3.89 -14.79
N ILE A 165 1.12 2.60 -15.14
CA ILE A 165 2.01 1.97 -16.14
C ILE A 165 1.64 2.46 -17.55
N PHE A 166 0.35 2.63 -17.84
CA PHE A 166 -0.10 3.26 -19.09
C PHE A 166 0.48 4.68 -19.22
N ILE A 167 0.34 5.55 -18.21
CA ILE A 167 0.86 6.92 -18.25
C ILE A 167 2.36 6.93 -18.45
N PHE A 168 3.10 6.08 -17.73
CA PHE A 168 4.54 5.97 -17.89
C PHE A 168 4.94 5.61 -19.33
N MET A 169 4.26 4.63 -19.95
CA MET A 169 4.48 4.30 -21.36
C MET A 169 4.09 5.44 -22.30
N ALA A 170 2.95 6.07 -22.05
CA ALA A 170 2.43 7.18 -22.85
C ALA A 170 3.40 8.37 -22.83
N ALA A 171 3.96 8.72 -21.67
CA ALA A 171 4.95 9.79 -21.53
C ALA A 171 6.22 9.54 -22.37
N ILE A 172 6.73 8.30 -22.37
CA ILE A 172 7.87 7.91 -23.21
C ILE A 172 7.51 8.06 -24.70
N ILE A 173 6.35 7.56 -25.10
CA ILE A 173 5.85 7.64 -26.48
C ILE A 173 5.70 9.11 -26.91
N VAL A 174 5.15 9.97 -26.06
CA VAL A 174 4.97 11.40 -26.30
C VAL A 174 6.32 12.07 -26.54
N GLY A 175 7.32 11.81 -25.69
CA GLY A 175 8.66 12.38 -25.85
C GLY A 175 9.33 11.98 -27.17
N ILE A 176 9.32 10.69 -27.50
CA ILE A 176 9.90 10.18 -28.76
C ILE A 176 9.13 10.75 -29.96
N THR A 177 7.81 10.84 -29.88
CA THR A 177 6.97 11.35 -30.97
C THR A 177 7.23 12.83 -31.20
N ALA A 178 7.28 13.64 -30.14
CA ALA A 178 7.58 15.06 -30.23
C ALA A 178 8.95 15.28 -30.91
N GLU A 179 9.97 14.51 -30.55
CA GLU A 179 11.28 14.56 -31.20
C GLU A 179 11.18 14.24 -32.71
N LYS A 180 10.41 13.22 -33.10
CA LYS A 180 10.22 12.85 -34.52
C LYS A 180 9.43 13.87 -35.31
N ILE A 181 8.40 14.49 -34.72
CA ILE A 181 7.68 15.58 -35.35
C ILE A 181 8.62 16.77 -35.55
N TYR A 182 9.42 17.12 -34.54
CA TYR A 182 10.42 18.19 -34.66
C TYR A 182 11.43 17.91 -35.80
N GLN A 183 12.01 16.70 -35.83
CA GLN A 183 12.94 16.29 -36.90
C GLN A 183 12.28 16.38 -38.29
N PHE A 184 11.08 15.82 -38.44
CA PHE A 184 10.33 15.86 -39.69
C PHE A 184 10.04 17.30 -40.15
N LEU A 185 9.53 18.16 -39.27
CA LEU A 185 9.24 19.55 -39.61
C LEU A 185 10.50 20.36 -39.90
N SER A 186 11.59 20.14 -39.15
CA SER A 186 12.86 20.85 -39.37
C SER A 186 13.50 20.55 -40.72
N GLN A 187 13.26 19.34 -41.26
CA GLN A 187 13.80 18.91 -42.56
C GLN A 187 12.90 19.33 -43.72
N ASN A 188 11.57 19.33 -43.53
CA ASN A 188 10.61 19.54 -44.61
C ASN A 188 10.01 20.95 -44.65
N VAL A 189 10.09 21.72 -43.56
CA VAL A 189 9.45 23.04 -43.46
C VAL A 189 10.45 24.08 -42.95
N LYS A 190 10.64 25.18 -43.70
CA LYS A 190 11.59 26.25 -43.35
C LYS A 190 11.03 27.23 -42.30
N ILE A 191 10.70 26.72 -41.11
CA ILE A 191 10.22 27.56 -40.00
C ILE A 191 11.42 28.01 -39.15
N LYS A 192 11.80 29.29 -39.24
CA LYS A 192 12.95 29.88 -38.50
C LYS A 192 12.88 29.67 -36.99
N HIS A 193 11.68 29.60 -36.42
CA HIS A 193 11.44 29.54 -34.97
C HIS A 193 10.89 28.18 -34.49
N LEU A 194 11.03 27.10 -35.26
CA LEU A 194 10.45 25.79 -34.92
C LEU A 194 10.86 25.29 -33.52
N LYS A 195 12.15 25.44 -33.17
CA LYS A 195 12.65 25.06 -31.84
C LYS A 195 11.97 25.84 -30.71
N LEU A 196 11.77 27.15 -30.90
CA LEU A 196 11.08 27.99 -29.93
C LEU A 196 9.62 27.55 -29.75
N ILE A 197 8.93 27.22 -30.85
CA ILE A 197 7.55 26.70 -30.81
C ILE A 197 7.48 25.41 -29.97
N PHE A 198 8.40 24.47 -30.17
CA PHE A 198 8.44 23.23 -29.38
C PHE A 198 8.71 23.49 -27.90
N ILE A 199 9.61 24.43 -27.57
CA ILE A 199 9.84 24.84 -26.18
C ILE A 199 8.56 25.43 -25.58
N ILE A 200 7.85 26.29 -26.30
CA ILE A 200 6.58 26.86 -25.86
C ILE A 200 5.54 25.76 -25.63
N ILE A 201 5.41 24.78 -26.53
CA ILE A 201 4.49 23.64 -26.34
C ILE A 201 4.83 22.87 -25.07
N ILE A 202 6.12 22.59 -24.82
CA ILE A 202 6.55 21.90 -23.60
C ILE A 202 6.21 22.73 -22.35
N LEU A 203 6.45 24.05 -22.39
CA LEU A 203 6.10 24.94 -21.29
C LEU A 203 4.58 24.97 -21.04
N ILE A 204 3.75 24.99 -22.09
CA ILE A 204 2.29 24.90 -21.97
C ILE A 204 1.90 23.60 -21.29
N VAL A 205 2.45 22.46 -21.72
CA VAL A 205 2.17 21.15 -21.08
C VAL A 205 2.59 21.14 -19.61
N ILE A 206 3.74 21.71 -19.27
CA ILE A 206 4.20 21.79 -17.88
C ILE A 206 3.27 22.67 -17.06
N MET A 207 2.89 23.86 -17.56
CA MET A 207 1.98 24.78 -16.87
C MET A 207 0.59 24.17 -16.68
N ASP A 208 0.08 23.46 -17.68
CA ASP A 208 -1.17 22.73 -17.66
C ASP A 208 -1.17 21.63 -16.58
N LEU A 209 -0.12 20.79 -16.56
CA LEU A 209 0.06 19.77 -15.53
C LEU A 209 0.21 20.38 -14.12
N ILE A 210 0.97 21.47 -13.96
CA ILE A 210 1.12 22.16 -12.68
C ILE A 210 -0.21 22.75 -12.22
N SER A 211 -0.98 23.36 -13.12
CA SER A 211 -2.28 23.95 -12.83
C SER A 211 -3.24 22.89 -12.30
N VAL A 212 -3.41 21.77 -13.03
CA VAL A 212 -4.33 20.70 -12.61
C VAL A 212 -3.84 20.03 -11.32
N ASN A 213 -2.58 19.63 -11.23
CA ASN A 213 -2.07 18.96 -10.02
C ASN A 213 -2.00 19.90 -8.80
N GLY A 214 -1.76 21.20 -9.01
CA GLY A 214 -1.75 22.20 -7.96
C GLY A 214 -3.09 22.25 -7.22
N THR A 215 -4.20 22.21 -7.96
CA THR A 215 -5.53 22.16 -7.35
C THR A 215 -5.80 20.90 -6.54
N ILE A 216 -5.23 19.75 -6.94
CA ILE A 216 -5.31 18.52 -6.14
C ILE A 216 -4.55 18.70 -4.82
N PHE A 217 -3.35 19.28 -4.86
CA PHE A 217 -2.56 19.51 -3.65
C PHE A 217 -3.20 20.49 -2.68
N GLU A 218 -3.93 21.50 -3.18
CA GLU A 218 -4.74 22.39 -2.34
C GLU A 218 -5.80 21.60 -1.54
N ASP A 219 -6.43 20.60 -2.17
CA ASP A 219 -7.45 19.76 -1.53
C ASP A 219 -6.87 18.73 -0.53
N VAL A 220 -5.61 18.29 -0.70
CA VAL A 220 -5.00 17.25 0.14
C VAL A 220 -4.81 17.70 1.59
N PHE A 221 -4.49 18.97 1.82
CA PHE A 221 -4.12 19.51 3.14
C PHE A 221 -5.11 20.55 3.67
N ILE A 222 -6.40 20.41 3.34
CA ILE A 222 -7.46 21.33 3.81
C ILE A 222 -7.74 21.22 5.32
N MET A 223 -7.37 20.10 5.94
CA MET A 223 -7.64 19.88 7.36
C MET A 223 -6.51 20.46 8.20
N SER A 224 -6.85 21.41 9.07
CA SER A 224 -5.94 21.86 10.11
C SER A 224 -5.55 20.68 11.01
N PRO A 225 -4.27 20.56 11.42
CA PRO A 225 -3.86 19.55 12.39
C PRO A 225 -4.74 19.65 13.63
N LYS A 226 -5.38 18.54 14.00
CA LYS A 226 -6.14 18.50 15.25
C LYS A 226 -5.16 18.52 16.41
N ASN A 227 -5.36 19.43 17.35
CA ASN A 227 -4.65 19.40 18.63
C ASN A 227 -5.19 18.22 19.43
N VAL A 228 -4.36 17.20 19.55
CA VAL A 228 -4.69 15.94 20.20
C VAL A 228 -3.85 15.81 21.46
N SER A 229 -4.50 15.70 22.61
CA SER A 229 -3.81 15.38 23.86
C SER A 229 -3.46 13.90 23.89
N GLU A 230 -2.18 13.58 24.07
CA GLU A 230 -1.72 12.21 24.25
C GLU A 230 -2.26 11.64 25.58
N ASN A 231 -2.77 10.41 25.55
CA ASN A 231 -3.12 9.72 26.79
C ASN A 231 -1.85 9.22 27.49
N PRO A 232 -1.74 9.42 28.82
CA PRO A 232 -0.56 8.98 29.58
C PRO A 232 -0.40 7.45 29.57
N TYR A 233 -1.47 6.72 29.23
CA TYR A 233 -1.49 5.26 29.13
C TYR A 233 -2.17 4.83 27.84
N PHE A 234 -1.60 3.82 27.20
CA PHE A 234 -2.21 3.22 26.02
C PHE A 234 -3.53 2.54 26.38
N THR A 235 -4.55 2.71 25.54
CA THR A 235 -5.84 2.00 25.66
C THR A 235 -6.43 1.64 24.31
N GLN A 236 -7.05 0.46 24.21
CA GLN A 236 -7.87 0.06 23.08
C GLN A 236 -9.27 0.66 23.22
N THR A 237 -9.71 1.43 22.23
CA THR A 237 -11.05 2.01 22.14
C THR A 237 -11.86 1.37 21.01
N VAL A 238 -13.17 1.60 21.00
CA VAL A 238 -13.96 1.48 19.76
C VAL A 238 -13.80 2.81 19.02
N HIS A 239 -13.63 2.72 17.71
CA HIS A 239 -13.80 3.85 16.81
C HIS A 239 -15.21 4.39 17.01
N GLU A 240 -15.32 5.58 17.60
CA GLU A 240 -16.56 6.35 17.51
C GLU A 240 -16.78 6.62 16.03
N ILE A 241 -17.73 5.90 15.43
CA ILE A 241 -18.25 6.29 14.12
C ILE A 241 -18.87 7.65 14.40
N PHE A 242 -18.18 8.74 14.06
CA PHE A 242 -18.69 10.09 14.27
C PHE A 242 -20.08 10.16 13.63
N PRO A 243 -21.17 10.27 14.42
CA PRO A 243 -22.53 10.22 13.90
C PRO A 243 -22.86 11.39 12.96
N ASP A 244 -22.04 12.44 12.99
CA ASP A 244 -22.20 13.65 12.19
C ASP A 244 -21.74 13.53 10.73
N SER A 245 -21.35 12.34 10.27
CA SER A 245 -21.09 12.10 8.84
C SER A 245 -22.36 12.04 7.97
N THR A 246 -23.52 12.45 8.51
CA THR A 246 -24.81 12.42 7.83
C THR A 246 -25.04 13.60 6.87
N SER A 247 -24.12 14.58 6.77
CA SER A 247 -24.29 15.70 5.83
C SER A 247 -23.08 16.06 4.97
N ASP A 248 -21.84 15.76 5.38
CA ASP A 248 -20.65 15.99 4.54
C ASP A 248 -19.95 14.67 4.22
N HIS A 249 -20.23 14.12 3.03
CA HIS A 249 -19.59 12.90 2.49
C HIS A 249 -18.05 12.98 2.45
N ILE A 250 -17.49 14.19 2.53
CA ILE A 250 -16.04 14.45 2.67
C ILE A 250 -15.52 14.03 4.06
N THR A 251 -16.34 14.11 5.11
CA THR A 251 -15.94 13.78 6.49
C THR A 251 -16.09 12.30 6.86
N ALA A 252 -16.95 11.55 6.16
CA ALA A 252 -17.20 10.12 6.38
C ALA A 252 -15.97 9.20 6.16
N ARG A 253 -14.87 9.75 5.63
CA ARG A 253 -13.70 8.98 5.17
C ARG A 253 -12.42 9.32 5.93
N LYS A 254 -12.53 10.04 7.05
CA LYS A 254 -11.41 10.33 7.95
C LYS A 254 -10.96 9.04 8.63
N SER A 255 -9.86 8.47 8.16
CA SER A 255 -9.11 7.50 8.96
C SER A 255 -8.56 8.23 10.18
N ASN A 256 -9.17 8.01 11.35
CA ASN A 256 -8.66 8.56 12.61
C ASN A 256 -7.38 7.83 13.08
N HIS A 257 -6.72 7.05 12.22
CA HIS A 257 -5.55 6.26 12.60
C HIS A 257 -4.42 7.15 13.10
N LEU A 258 -4.15 8.26 12.42
CA LEU A 258 -3.14 9.22 12.88
C LEU A 258 -3.51 9.81 14.24
N GLU A 259 -4.78 10.19 14.42
CA GLU A 259 -5.27 10.70 15.70
C GLU A 259 -5.13 9.68 16.82
N TYR A 260 -5.46 8.41 16.57
CA TYR A 260 -5.31 7.36 17.57
C TYR A 260 -3.85 7.15 17.97
N VAL A 261 -2.94 7.16 17.01
CA VAL A 261 -1.50 7.09 17.27
C VAL A 261 -1.05 8.28 18.12
N MET A 262 -1.46 9.50 17.77
CA MET A 262 -1.14 10.72 18.54
C MET A 262 -1.78 10.73 19.93
N LYS A 263 -2.96 10.10 20.10
CA LYS A 263 -3.63 9.92 21.40
C LYS A 263 -3.00 8.82 22.25
N ASN A 264 -2.02 8.07 21.75
CA ASN A 264 -1.58 6.82 22.38
C ASN A 264 -2.77 5.87 22.61
N THR A 265 -3.56 5.61 21.57
CA THR A 265 -4.74 4.72 21.61
C THR A 265 -4.75 3.77 20.44
N GLY A 266 -5.35 2.60 20.63
CA GLY A 266 -5.63 1.65 19.56
C GLY A 266 -7.13 1.59 19.29
N SER A 267 -7.52 1.09 18.12
CA SER A 267 -8.93 0.85 17.79
C SER A 267 -9.18 -0.64 17.54
N VAL A 268 -10.23 -1.19 18.14
CA VAL A 268 -10.63 -2.59 17.96
C VAL A 268 -11.54 -2.83 16.74
N ASN A 269 -11.91 -1.78 16.02
CA ASN A 269 -12.74 -1.82 14.82
C ASN A 269 -12.20 -0.84 13.77
N CYS A 270 -10.87 -0.73 13.67
CA CYS A 270 -10.23 0.03 12.60
C CYS A 270 -10.54 -0.58 11.23
N TYR A 271 -10.56 0.27 10.20
CA TYR A 271 -10.61 -0.19 8.83
C TYR A 271 -9.29 -0.91 8.49
N ASP A 272 -9.40 -2.17 8.09
CA ASP A 272 -8.31 -2.91 7.45
C ASP A 272 -8.85 -3.52 6.15
N VAL A 273 -8.02 -3.51 5.12
CA VAL A 273 -8.32 -4.11 3.82
C VAL A 273 -8.26 -5.63 3.86
N LEU A 274 -7.58 -6.19 4.87
CA LEU A 274 -7.56 -7.62 5.14
C LEU A 274 -8.59 -7.97 6.21
N PRO A 275 -9.34 -9.07 6.05
CA PRO A 275 -10.28 -9.53 7.06
C PRO A 275 -9.53 -10.16 8.24
N ILE A 276 -9.11 -9.33 9.19
CA ILE A 276 -8.44 -9.79 10.40
C ILE A 276 -9.49 -9.97 11.49
N THR A 277 -9.52 -11.14 12.11
CA THR A 277 -10.37 -11.35 13.29
C THR A 277 -9.79 -10.55 14.45
N ASN A 278 -10.56 -9.58 14.97
CA ASN A 278 -10.13 -8.80 16.12
C ASN A 278 -10.54 -9.47 17.45
N TYR A 279 -9.55 -9.93 18.21
CA TYR A 279 -9.73 -10.53 19.52
C TYR A 279 -9.60 -9.51 20.66
N ALA A 280 -8.89 -8.41 20.42
CA ALA A 280 -8.76 -7.32 21.39
C ALA A 280 -10.13 -6.74 21.76
N LYS A 281 -10.26 -6.31 23.01
CA LYS A 281 -11.49 -5.72 23.55
C LYS A 281 -11.25 -4.25 23.81
N SER A 282 -12.21 -3.42 23.42
CA SER A 282 -12.19 -2.01 23.81
C SER A 282 -12.41 -1.88 25.32
N ASN A 283 -11.83 -0.83 25.91
CA ASN A 283 -12.08 -0.34 27.26
C ASN A 283 -13.57 -0.15 27.62
N PHE A 284 -14.46 0.03 26.64
CA PHE A 284 -15.92 0.11 26.85
C PHE A 284 -16.60 -1.26 26.95
N SER A 285 -15.93 -2.35 26.59
CA SER A 285 -16.51 -3.70 26.65
C SER A 285 -16.66 -4.18 28.09
N LYS A 286 -17.82 -4.77 28.43
CA LYS A 286 -18.01 -5.47 29.72
C LYS A 286 -16.98 -6.59 29.95
N SER A 287 -16.44 -7.15 28.87
CA SER A 287 -15.43 -8.21 28.89
C SER A 287 -13.98 -7.71 28.97
N TYR A 288 -13.76 -6.39 28.95
CA TYR A 288 -12.44 -5.80 29.04
C TYR A 288 -11.81 -6.03 30.42
N LYS A 289 -10.53 -6.42 30.41
CA LYS A 289 -9.77 -6.76 31.62
C LYS A 289 -8.55 -5.86 31.82
N GLY A 290 -8.40 -4.80 31.04
CA GLY A 290 -7.19 -3.98 30.95
C GLY A 290 -6.34 -4.34 29.73
N GLU A 291 -5.38 -3.47 29.39
CA GLU A 291 -4.46 -3.71 28.28
C GLU A 291 -3.49 -4.87 28.53
N VAL A 292 -3.16 -5.08 29.80
CA VAL A 292 -2.36 -6.20 30.26
C VAL A 292 -2.97 -6.74 31.54
N TYR A 293 -3.15 -8.06 31.62
CA TYR A 293 -3.74 -8.70 32.78
C TYR A 293 -3.23 -10.13 32.99
N LEU A 294 -3.31 -10.61 34.23
CA LEU A 294 -3.04 -12.01 34.57
C LEU A 294 -4.32 -12.82 34.46
N LYS A 295 -4.27 -13.94 33.74
CA LYS A 295 -5.36 -14.91 33.65
C LYS A 295 -5.10 -16.01 34.67
N ASN A 296 -5.54 -15.78 35.91
CA ASN A 296 -5.55 -16.83 36.90
C ASN A 296 -6.56 -17.94 36.49
N LYS A 297 -6.26 -19.20 36.80
CA LYS A 297 -7.18 -20.34 36.61
C LYS A 297 -8.45 -20.20 37.47
N THR A 298 -8.40 -19.38 38.52
CA THR A 298 -9.54 -19.00 39.36
C THR A 298 -9.97 -17.56 39.03
N ASN A 299 -11.20 -17.40 38.54
CA ASN A 299 -11.78 -16.17 37.97
C ASN A 299 -11.60 -14.90 38.84
N ILE A 300 -10.58 -14.05 38.62
CA ILE A 300 -10.58 -12.68 39.18
C ILE A 300 -10.02 -11.63 38.21
N LYS A 301 -10.68 -10.46 38.25
CA LYS A 301 -10.50 -9.23 37.48
C LYS A 301 -9.52 -8.30 38.24
N ILE A 302 -8.48 -7.76 37.59
CA ILE A 302 -7.60 -6.75 38.19
C ILE A 302 -7.39 -5.61 37.19
N VAL A 303 -7.85 -4.41 37.56
CA VAL A 303 -7.36 -3.13 37.05
C VAL A 303 -7.09 -2.31 38.31
N ASN A 304 -5.83 -1.90 38.51
CA ASN A 304 -5.32 -1.16 39.69
C ASN A 304 -5.53 -1.86 41.05
N LYS A 305 -4.51 -2.64 41.46
CA LYS A 305 -4.24 -3.15 42.82
C LYS A 305 -5.45 -3.77 43.55
N THR A 306 -5.84 -4.98 43.17
CA THR A 306 -6.78 -5.79 43.99
C THR A 306 -5.97 -6.69 44.93
N VAL A 307 -6.07 -6.45 46.24
CA VAL A 307 -5.52 -7.35 47.28
C VAL A 307 -6.57 -8.43 47.54
N ILE A 308 -6.33 -9.64 47.06
CA ILE A 308 -7.17 -10.80 47.39
C ILE A 308 -6.44 -11.55 48.50
N ARG A 309 -6.95 -11.41 49.73
CA ARG A 309 -6.55 -12.12 50.98
C ARG A 309 -5.16 -12.79 50.89
N ASN A 310 -4.12 -12.00 51.14
CA ASN A 310 -2.70 -12.36 51.31
C ASN A 310 -1.85 -12.65 50.07
N GLU A 311 -2.38 -12.64 48.85
CA GLU A 311 -1.57 -12.74 47.63
C GLU A 311 -1.65 -11.45 46.80
N THR A 312 -0.52 -10.75 46.68
CA THR A 312 -0.43 -9.52 45.87
C THR A 312 -0.09 -9.86 44.44
N TYR A 313 -1.10 -9.82 43.57
CA TYR A 313 -0.94 -9.88 42.12
C TYR A 313 -1.01 -8.46 41.54
N SER A 314 0.01 -8.05 40.80
CA SER A 314 -0.02 -6.77 40.10
C SER A 314 0.70 -6.86 38.77
N VAL A 315 0.14 -6.21 37.75
CA VAL A 315 0.83 -5.96 36.50
C VAL A 315 0.75 -4.48 36.17
N LYS A 316 1.88 -3.91 35.75
CA LYS A 316 2.00 -2.51 35.37
C LYS A 316 2.67 -2.43 34.01
N VAL A 317 2.06 -1.70 33.08
CA VAL A 317 2.70 -1.37 31.79
C VAL A 317 3.68 -0.23 32.04
N LEU A 318 4.96 -0.47 31.75
CA LEU A 318 6.02 0.53 31.88
C LEU A 318 6.26 1.27 30.55
N PHE A 319 6.08 0.58 29.44
CA PHE A 319 6.27 1.13 28.10
C PHE A 319 5.36 0.41 27.11
N TRP A 320 4.83 1.15 26.15
CA TRP A 320 4.04 0.63 25.05
C TRP A 320 4.43 1.28 23.72
N SER A 321 4.59 0.45 22.70
CA SER A 321 4.62 0.82 21.29
C SER A 321 3.98 -0.31 20.47
N PRO A 322 3.63 -0.09 19.19
CA PRO A 322 3.06 -1.13 18.33
C PRO A 322 3.93 -2.40 18.21
N ASN A 323 5.24 -2.29 18.42
CA ASN A 323 6.20 -3.39 18.27
C ASN A 323 6.89 -3.81 19.58
N LYS A 324 6.61 -3.15 20.72
CA LYS A 324 7.27 -3.45 21.99
C LYS A 324 6.40 -3.08 23.20
N ILE A 325 6.29 -3.99 24.16
CA ILE A 325 5.52 -3.77 25.39
C ILE A 325 6.38 -4.24 26.56
N ILE A 326 6.59 -3.35 27.53
CA ILE A 326 7.36 -3.66 28.74
C ILE A 326 6.39 -3.66 29.93
N THR A 327 6.38 -4.75 30.67
CA THR A 327 5.47 -4.96 31.79
C THR A 327 6.25 -5.36 33.03
N GLU A 328 5.95 -4.71 34.15
CA GLU A 328 6.34 -5.14 35.47
C GLU A 328 5.28 -6.09 36.01
N VAL A 329 5.69 -7.25 36.50
CA VAL A 329 4.80 -8.33 36.93
C VAL A 329 5.17 -8.74 38.35
N ASN A 330 4.19 -8.78 39.23
CA ASN A 330 4.32 -9.36 40.56
C ASN A 330 3.25 -10.42 40.75
N THR A 331 3.68 -11.66 40.99
CA THR A 331 2.82 -12.83 41.18
C THR A 331 3.47 -13.75 42.21
N SER A 332 2.68 -14.39 43.08
CA SER A 332 3.15 -15.41 44.04
C SER A 332 3.14 -16.82 43.47
N ILE A 333 2.40 -17.05 42.37
CA ILE A 333 2.27 -18.34 41.69
C ILE A 333 2.53 -18.20 40.18
N ASN A 334 2.71 -19.34 39.51
CA ASN A 334 2.75 -19.39 38.05
C ASN A 334 1.40 -18.96 37.47
N ASN A 335 1.43 -18.04 36.51
CA ASN A 335 0.25 -17.44 35.92
C ASN A 335 0.47 -17.16 34.43
N SER A 336 -0.62 -16.90 33.70
CA SER A 336 -0.54 -16.53 32.29
C SER A 336 -0.73 -15.01 32.16
N LEU A 337 0.27 -14.33 31.64
CA LEU A 337 0.24 -12.90 31.34
C LEU A 337 -0.31 -12.69 29.92
N LEU A 338 -1.39 -11.93 29.80
CA LEU A 338 -2.03 -11.63 28.52
C LEU A 338 -1.94 -10.14 28.20
N ILE A 339 -1.75 -9.83 26.92
CA ILE A 339 -1.87 -8.49 26.35
C ILE A 339 -3.14 -8.44 25.52
N ASN A 340 -3.94 -7.39 25.69
CA ASN A 340 -5.15 -7.11 24.93
C ASN A 340 -4.83 -6.60 23.50
N GLN A 341 -4.07 -7.41 22.77
CA GLN A 341 -3.69 -7.19 21.38
C GLN A 341 -3.73 -8.51 20.63
N ASN A 342 -4.06 -8.45 19.34
CA ASN A 342 -4.10 -9.64 18.50
C ASN A 342 -2.71 -10.28 18.41
N HIS A 343 -2.67 -11.59 18.61
CA HIS A 343 -1.47 -12.37 18.42
C HIS A 343 -1.16 -12.52 16.94
N MET A 344 0.12 -12.39 16.61
CA MET A 344 0.67 -12.69 15.30
C MET A 344 1.98 -13.44 15.45
N LYS A 345 2.31 -14.27 14.46
CA LYS A 345 3.61 -14.93 14.40
C LYS A 345 4.72 -13.88 14.30
N GLY A 346 5.74 -14.03 15.15
CA GLY A 346 6.85 -13.06 15.27
C GLY A 346 6.92 -12.33 16.61
N TRP A 347 5.87 -12.38 17.43
CA TRP A 347 5.95 -11.92 18.82
C TRP A 347 6.88 -12.82 19.65
N ARG A 348 7.81 -12.18 20.35
CA ARG A 348 8.81 -12.81 21.22
C ARG A 348 8.72 -12.22 22.61
N VAL A 349 9.26 -12.95 23.57
CA VAL A 349 9.23 -12.59 24.98
C VAL A 349 10.63 -12.67 25.55
N PHE A 350 11.00 -11.67 26.34
CA PHE A 350 12.18 -11.67 27.19
C PHE A 350 11.75 -11.53 28.65
N GLY A 351 12.53 -12.11 29.56
CA GLY A 351 12.24 -12.11 31.00
C GLY A 351 11.38 -13.28 31.48
N THR A 352 11.10 -14.27 30.63
CA THR A 352 10.45 -15.55 30.99
C THR A 352 11.23 -16.74 30.41
N LYS A 353 10.88 -17.97 30.81
CA LYS A 353 11.50 -19.20 30.29
C LYS A 353 11.18 -19.41 28.80
N ASP A 354 9.98 -19.03 28.38
CA ASP A 354 9.52 -19.13 27.00
C ASP A 354 9.95 -17.89 26.19
N LYS A 355 10.78 -18.08 25.17
CA LYS A 355 11.26 -16.96 24.33
C LYS A 355 10.27 -16.50 23.25
N VAL A 356 9.15 -17.20 23.08
CA VAL A 356 8.15 -16.97 22.03
C VAL A 356 6.79 -16.71 22.67
N ALA A 357 6.10 -15.66 22.22
CA ALA A 357 4.76 -15.38 22.72
C ALA A 357 3.75 -16.38 22.14
N LYS A 358 2.85 -16.85 22.99
CA LYS A 358 1.80 -17.81 22.64
C LYS A 358 0.48 -17.07 22.36
N SER A 359 -0.37 -17.67 21.54
CA SER A 359 -1.74 -17.19 21.34
C SER A 359 -2.66 -17.76 22.42
N ASN A 360 -3.39 -16.89 23.14
CA ASN A 360 -4.44 -17.30 24.08
C ASN A 360 -5.78 -16.72 23.60
N LYS A 361 -6.57 -17.53 22.90
CA LYS A 361 -7.81 -17.08 22.24
C LYS A 361 -7.58 -15.90 21.30
N GLY A 362 -6.48 -15.92 20.55
CA GLY A 362 -6.11 -14.88 19.61
C GLY A 362 -5.41 -13.66 20.21
N LEU A 363 -5.18 -13.62 21.53
CA LEU A 363 -4.41 -12.56 22.20
C LEU A 363 -2.95 -12.97 22.44
N ILE A 364 -2.04 -12.00 22.49
CA ILE A 364 -0.64 -12.22 22.86
C ILE A 364 -0.55 -12.66 24.33
N SER A 365 0.21 -13.71 24.60
CA SER A 365 0.38 -14.23 25.97
C SER A 365 1.74 -14.89 26.23
N THR A 366 2.10 -15.02 27.50
CA THR A 366 3.24 -15.82 27.97
C THR A 366 2.98 -16.33 29.40
N GLU A 367 3.68 -17.38 29.81
CA GLU A 367 3.64 -17.85 31.20
C GLU A 367 4.69 -17.10 32.03
N VAL A 368 4.29 -16.69 33.23
CA VAL A 368 5.12 -15.95 34.19
C VAL A 368 5.13 -16.67 35.54
N SER A 369 6.29 -16.72 36.18
CA SER A 369 6.52 -17.21 37.53
C SER A 369 6.84 -16.05 38.50
N PRO A 370 6.92 -16.29 39.82
CA PRO A 370 7.27 -15.26 40.79
C PRO A 370 8.62 -14.58 40.56
N GLU A 371 9.53 -15.24 39.84
CA GLU A 371 10.85 -14.74 39.46
C GLU A 371 10.79 -13.73 38.31
N ASN A 372 9.73 -13.74 37.50
CA ASN A 372 9.60 -12.87 36.33
C ASN A 372 9.07 -11.50 36.75
N LYS A 373 9.96 -10.62 37.23
CA LYS A 373 9.59 -9.26 37.64
C LYS A 373 9.38 -8.29 36.48
N LEU A 374 10.10 -8.50 35.38
CA LEU A 374 10.06 -7.67 34.18
C LEU A 374 9.91 -8.55 32.95
N VAL A 375 8.84 -8.34 32.19
CA VAL A 375 8.54 -9.09 30.97
C VAL A 375 8.42 -8.14 29.79
N ILE A 376 9.16 -8.44 28.73
CA ILE A 376 9.22 -7.62 27.51
C ILE A 376 8.69 -8.42 26.35
N PHE A 377 7.57 -7.97 25.78
CA PHE A 377 7.09 -8.44 24.48
C PHE A 377 7.68 -7.57 23.39
N TYR A 378 8.11 -8.19 22.28
CA TYR A 378 8.55 -7.44 21.10
C TYR A 378 8.23 -8.21 19.81
N TYR A 379 7.86 -7.47 18.77
CA TYR A 379 7.52 -8.04 17.47
C TYR A 379 8.74 -8.04 16.55
N MET A 380 9.31 -9.22 16.30
CA MET A 380 10.44 -9.39 15.39
C MET A 380 10.31 -10.73 14.64
N PRO A 381 9.53 -10.74 13.54
CA PRO A 381 9.30 -11.95 12.76
C PRO A 381 10.61 -12.44 12.12
N LEU A 382 10.77 -13.76 12.07
CA LEU A 382 11.95 -14.39 11.47
C LEU A 382 12.06 -14.08 9.98
N SER A 383 10.92 -13.96 9.27
CA SER A 383 10.88 -13.59 7.86
C SER A 383 11.60 -12.27 7.60
N PHE A 384 11.36 -11.25 8.44
CA PHE A 384 12.02 -9.96 8.34
C PHE A 384 13.53 -10.03 8.55
N ILE A 385 14.00 -10.81 9.53
CA ILE A 385 15.45 -10.96 9.79
C ILE A 385 16.14 -11.62 8.59
N TRP A 386 15.65 -12.78 8.16
CA TRP A 386 16.25 -13.53 7.05
C TRP A 386 16.20 -12.74 5.75
N SER A 387 15.08 -12.08 5.48
CA SER A 387 14.92 -11.32 4.25
C SER A 387 15.75 -10.04 4.22
N SER A 388 15.99 -9.39 5.38
CA SER A 388 16.95 -8.30 5.51
C SER A 388 18.37 -8.76 5.18
N ILE A 389 18.80 -9.92 5.71
CA ILE A 389 20.10 -10.51 5.40
C ILE A 389 20.23 -10.78 3.89
N ILE A 390 19.21 -11.41 3.28
CA ILE A 390 19.18 -11.69 1.84
C ILE A 390 19.31 -10.40 1.03
N THR A 391 18.54 -9.35 1.38
CA THR A 391 18.58 -8.07 0.67
C THR A 391 19.96 -7.41 0.79
N ILE A 392 20.58 -7.39 1.97
CA ILE A 392 21.92 -6.83 2.18
C ILE A 392 22.97 -7.59 1.36
N ILE A 393 22.99 -8.92 1.44
CA ILE A 393 23.93 -9.76 0.67
C ILE A 393 23.75 -9.52 -0.83
N SER A 394 22.51 -9.47 -1.30
CA SER A 394 22.20 -9.27 -2.72
C SER A 394 22.62 -7.89 -3.22
N PHE A 395 22.46 -6.86 -2.39
CA PHE A 395 22.95 -5.52 -2.68
C PHE A 395 24.48 -5.47 -2.78
N LEU A 396 25.19 -6.11 -1.86
CA LEU A 396 26.66 -6.22 -1.90
C LEU A 396 27.14 -6.97 -3.15
N ILE A 397 26.49 -8.09 -3.50
CA ILE A 397 26.78 -8.85 -4.73
C ILE A 397 26.57 -7.96 -5.97
N MET A 398 25.47 -7.20 -6.01
CA MET A 398 25.18 -6.29 -7.12
C MET A 398 26.28 -5.22 -7.27
N ILE A 399 26.78 -4.63 -6.17
CA ILE A 399 27.90 -3.68 -6.21
C ILE A 399 29.17 -4.34 -6.75
N ILE A 400 29.48 -5.57 -6.33
CA ILE A 400 30.66 -6.30 -6.81
C ILE A 400 30.54 -6.58 -8.31
N ILE A 401 29.38 -7.06 -8.78
CA ILE A 401 29.11 -7.30 -10.20
C ILE A 401 29.24 -6.00 -10.99
N TYR A 402 28.63 -4.92 -10.53
CA TYR A 402 28.70 -3.61 -11.18
C TYR A 402 30.15 -3.12 -11.32
N ARG A 403 30.96 -3.23 -10.26
CA ARG A 403 32.38 -2.86 -10.28
C ARG A 403 33.19 -3.71 -11.26
N ARG A 404 32.88 -5.00 -11.40
CA ARG A 404 33.55 -5.89 -12.37
C ARG A 404 33.17 -5.54 -13.81
N ILE A 405 31.88 -5.32 -14.08
CA ILE A 405 31.40 -4.92 -15.41
C ILE A 405 32.05 -3.60 -15.84
N ARG A 406 32.10 -2.60 -14.95
CA ARG A 406 32.74 -1.30 -15.22
C ARG A 406 34.26 -1.37 -15.46
N LYS A 407 34.94 -2.46 -15.11
CA LYS A 407 36.37 -2.63 -15.44
C LYS A 407 36.59 -3.25 -16.82
N ILE A 408 35.59 -3.93 -17.36
CA ILE A 408 35.66 -4.62 -18.65
C ILE A 408 35.30 -3.68 -19.79
N TYR A 409 34.37 -2.73 -19.54
CA TYR A 409 33.98 -1.65 -20.44
C TYR A 409 34.63 -0.35 -20.01
#